data_AF-A0A1B8FKK2-F1
#
_entry.id   AF-A0A1B8FKK2-F1
#
_cell.length_a   1.000
_cell.length_b   1.000
_cell.length_c   1.000
_cell.angle_alpha   90.00
_cell.angle_beta   90.00
_cell.angle_gamma   90.00
#
_symmetry.space_group_name_H-M   'P 1'
#
loop_
_entity.id
_entity.type
_entity.pdbx_description
1 polymer ?
#
loop_
_entity_poly.entity_id
_entity_poly.type
_entity_poly.pdbx_seq_one_letter_code
_entity_poly.pdbx_strand_id
1 'polypeptide(L)'
;MTSPSQLCHHYAIATASIIATLSNGTGSTRLLTQSAQAHQAWHITWEASDTSTLTPSLPELTSNKHVPTWKPGEIIEKGMYDQGYGERYGYNEHLRLAERRLHFNINALCQVVAKSVQKSSDDITLFTNIAEGGSYRVFEANFRDGSRAIARLPYPCTIPRGYGVASEVATMEFLRSRGVPIPQVFDWDSSASNEVGSEYIVMERVSGRELSETWQSMTFKERMAAVEKIVDVERFLGADEKRVDIPDGAGIISRAKFCVGPSTEYLWSYQNRHNLAVNHGPWQSSIELLTAIGERETKWLQKFGEKRYPREPLYTEFYGHQLVDPQVQIKYLADYLKVAPHLVSGGEELNAPTIRHPDLSPSNIFISEISKITGIID
;
A
#
# COMPACT_ATOMS: atom_id res chain seq x y z
N MET A 1 36.48 -0.56 31.10
CA MET A 1 36.66 -1.81 30.34
C MET A 1 35.67 -2.80 30.93
N THR A 2 34.69 -3.36 30.23
CA THR A 2 34.42 -3.44 28.78
C THR A 2 32.92 -3.21 28.51
N SER A 3 32.59 -2.80 27.28
CA SER A 3 31.21 -2.67 26.78
C SER A 3 30.65 -4.03 26.33
N PRO A 4 29.37 -4.35 26.57
CA PRO A 4 28.61 -5.29 25.76
C PRO A 4 27.72 -4.54 24.76
N SER A 5 28.23 -4.36 23.55
CA SER A 5 27.49 -3.88 22.39
C SER A 5 26.90 -5.05 21.61
N GLN A 6 25.56 -5.18 21.58
CA GLN A 6 24.80 -5.99 20.62
C GLN A 6 23.31 -5.54 20.68
N LEU A 7 22.94 -4.47 19.97
CA LEU A 7 22.43 -4.51 18.59
C LEU A 7 21.14 -5.35 18.41
N CYS A 8 20.02 -4.83 18.94
CA CYS A 8 18.67 -5.20 18.52
C CYS A 8 18.09 -4.13 17.58
N HIS A 9 18.49 -4.14 16.30
CA HIS A 9 17.87 -3.29 15.28
C HIS A 9 16.49 -3.85 14.87
N HIS A 10 15.44 -3.40 15.57
CA HIS A 10 14.05 -3.66 15.18
C HIS A 10 13.53 -2.52 14.30
N TYR A 11 13.24 -2.82 13.03
CA TYR A 11 12.76 -1.84 12.08
C TYR A 11 11.23 -1.74 12.10
N ALA A 12 10.71 -0.59 12.54
CA ALA A 12 9.32 -0.24 12.29
C ALA A 12 9.19 0.30 10.86
N ILE A 13 8.59 -0.48 9.96
CA ILE A 13 8.22 0.00 8.62
C ILE A 13 6.90 0.76 8.74
N ALA A 14 6.93 2.06 8.43
CA ALA A 14 5.74 2.89 8.27
C ALA A 14 5.70 3.41 6.83
N THR A 15 4.64 3.03 6.11
CA THR A 15 4.45 3.33 4.69
C THR A 15 3.71 4.66 4.48
N ALA A 16 4.13 5.42 3.48
CA ALA A 16 3.51 6.67 3.06
C ALA A 16 3.59 6.81 1.53
N SER A 17 2.49 7.22 0.90
CA SER A 17 2.39 7.40 -0.56
C SER A 17 2.75 8.84 -0.97
N ILE A 18 3.27 9.03 -2.18
CA ILE A 18 3.84 10.29 -2.67
C ILE A 18 2.94 10.90 -3.78
N ILE A 19 2.90 12.24 -3.89
CA ILE A 19 2.16 13.02 -4.91
C ILE A 19 3.17 13.82 -5.78
N ALA A 20 2.76 14.36 -6.94
CA ALA A 20 3.74 14.65 -8.00
C ALA A 20 3.38 15.65 -9.21
N THR A 21 3.83 16.95 -9.31
CA THR A 21 3.74 17.86 -10.56
C THR A 21 4.90 18.94 -10.83
N LEU A 22 5.09 19.45 -12.09
CA LEU A 22 6.31 19.72 -12.99
C LEU A 22 7.35 20.94 -12.92
N SER A 23 8.70 20.72 -12.82
CA SER A 23 9.81 21.72 -13.13
C SER A 23 11.32 21.21 -13.26
N ASN A 24 12.33 22.12 -13.38
CA ASN A 24 13.33 22.21 -14.47
C ASN A 24 14.85 22.44 -14.11
N GLY A 25 15.44 21.53 -13.34
CA GLY A 25 16.87 21.15 -13.19
C GLY A 25 18.07 22.04 -13.64
N THR A 26 18.99 22.31 -12.69
CA THR A 26 20.46 22.39 -12.89
C THR A 26 21.19 22.04 -11.57
N GLY A 27 22.20 21.15 -11.60
CA GLY A 27 23.00 20.79 -10.41
C GLY A 27 23.92 19.58 -10.61
N SER A 28 25.11 19.57 -9.99
CA SER A 28 26.17 18.58 -10.25
C SER A 28 26.10 17.31 -9.39
N THR A 29 26.31 16.15 -10.02
CA THR A 29 26.19 14.81 -9.44
C THR A 29 27.45 14.32 -8.70
N ARG A 30 27.29 13.50 -7.66
CA ARG A 30 28.32 12.58 -7.14
C ARG A 30 27.73 11.20 -6.89
N LEU A 31 28.46 10.16 -7.27
CA LEU A 31 28.00 8.76 -7.24
C LEU A 31 28.25 8.12 -5.86
N LEU A 32 27.33 7.28 -5.38
CA LEU A 32 27.52 6.39 -4.23
C LEU A 32 27.25 4.94 -4.64
N THR A 33 28.06 4.02 -4.11
CA THR A 33 28.33 2.72 -4.77
C THR A 33 27.72 1.49 -4.12
N GLN A 34 27.18 1.58 -2.89
CA GLN A 34 26.65 0.41 -2.16
C GLN A 34 25.36 0.74 -1.39
N SER A 35 24.45 -0.23 -1.33
CA SER A 35 23.16 -0.20 -0.63
C SER A 35 22.80 -1.62 -0.18
N ALA A 36 22.19 -1.76 1.00
CA ALA A 36 21.71 -3.04 1.54
C ALA A 36 20.18 -2.99 1.72
N GLN A 37 19.51 -4.12 1.48
CA GLN A 37 18.04 -4.23 1.47
C GLN A 37 17.55 -4.93 2.75
N ALA A 38 16.39 -4.52 3.27
CA ALA A 38 15.75 -5.14 4.44
C ALA A 38 14.28 -5.50 4.12
N HIS A 39 13.87 -6.68 4.58
CA HIS A 39 12.56 -7.32 4.32
C HIS A 39 11.68 -7.37 5.59
N GLN A 40 10.41 -7.74 5.39
CA GLN A 40 9.24 -7.82 6.30
C GLN A 40 9.43 -7.94 7.82
N ALA A 41 8.44 -7.43 8.56
CA ALA A 41 8.45 -7.23 10.01
C ALA A 41 7.56 -8.21 10.82
N TRP A 42 7.81 -8.24 12.14
CA TRP A 42 7.00 -8.83 13.23
C TRP A 42 7.05 -10.35 13.45
N HIS A 43 8.20 -10.82 13.96
CA HIS A 43 8.21 -11.85 14.99
C HIS A 43 8.79 -11.22 16.27
N ILE A 44 7.96 -11.01 17.31
CA ILE A 44 8.47 -10.54 18.61
C ILE A 44 8.98 -11.75 19.39
N THR A 45 10.29 -11.89 19.50
CA THR A 45 10.95 -12.76 20.48
C THR A 45 11.37 -11.91 21.69
N TRP A 46 10.71 -12.12 22.82
CA TRP A 46 11.07 -11.49 24.10
C TRP A 46 12.33 -12.12 24.68
N GLU A 47 13.22 -11.35 25.29
CA GLU A 47 14.22 -11.95 26.18
C GLU A 47 13.54 -12.38 27.50
N ALA A 48 14.13 -13.37 28.20
CA ALA A 48 13.59 -13.86 29.48
C ALA A 48 13.56 -12.78 30.58
N SER A 49 14.36 -11.73 30.43
CA SER A 49 14.35 -10.48 31.21
C SER A 49 13.04 -9.72 31.06
N ASP A 50 12.54 -9.54 29.83
CA ASP A 50 11.42 -8.65 29.52
C ASP A 50 10.08 -9.17 30.07
N THR A 51 9.91 -10.49 30.05
CA THR A 51 8.66 -11.14 30.49
C THR A 51 8.45 -11.09 32.00
N SER A 52 9.53 -10.89 32.77
CA SER A 52 9.52 -10.91 34.25
C SER A 52 8.74 -9.76 34.90
N THR A 53 8.42 -8.71 34.14
CA THR A 53 7.72 -7.50 34.63
C THR A 53 6.28 -7.36 34.12
N LEU A 54 5.82 -8.27 33.25
CA LEU A 54 4.48 -8.22 32.65
C LEU A 54 3.41 -8.62 33.67
N THR A 55 2.32 -7.85 33.74
CA THR A 55 1.15 -8.16 34.56
C THR A 55 -0.14 -8.01 33.74
N PRO A 56 -0.93 -9.09 33.53
CA PRO A 56 -0.62 -10.47 33.93
C PRO A 56 0.61 -11.02 33.20
N SER A 57 1.22 -12.06 33.78
CA SER A 57 2.32 -12.79 33.14
C SER A 57 1.86 -13.45 31.84
N LEU A 58 2.75 -13.56 30.85
CA LEU A 58 2.47 -14.29 29.62
C LEU A 58 2.09 -15.76 29.90
N PRO A 59 1.21 -16.37 29.09
CA PRO A 59 0.81 -17.76 29.26
C PRO A 59 1.94 -18.69 28.81
N GLU A 60 2.11 -19.83 29.48
CA GLU A 60 3.00 -20.88 28.98
C GLU A 60 2.44 -21.47 27.67
N LEU A 61 3.17 -21.24 26.58
CA LEU A 61 2.91 -21.87 25.28
C LEU A 61 3.50 -23.28 25.28
N THR A 62 2.74 -24.25 25.79
CA THR A 62 3.09 -25.67 25.65
C THR A 62 2.74 -26.19 24.26
N SER A 63 3.42 -27.26 23.82
CA SER A 63 3.22 -27.92 22.51
C SER A 63 1.80 -28.44 22.25
N ASN A 64 0.93 -28.39 23.26
CA ASN A 64 -0.40 -28.98 23.26
C ASN A 64 -1.52 -27.92 23.27
N LYS A 65 -1.20 -26.61 23.18
CA LYS A 65 -2.22 -25.57 22.96
C LYS A 65 -2.79 -25.70 21.54
N HIS A 66 -3.94 -26.36 21.44
CA HIS A 66 -4.68 -26.53 20.20
C HIS A 66 -5.28 -25.18 19.76
N VAL A 67 -4.73 -24.56 18.70
CA VAL A 67 -5.44 -23.51 17.98
C VAL A 67 -6.53 -24.19 17.13
N PRO A 68 -7.82 -23.85 17.30
CA PRO A 68 -8.87 -24.45 16.49
C PRO A 68 -8.78 -23.94 15.05
N THR A 69 -8.40 -24.81 14.12
CA THR A 69 -8.52 -24.55 12.69
C THR A 69 -9.97 -24.78 12.24
N TRP A 70 -10.57 -23.75 11.65
CA TRP A 70 -11.95 -23.78 11.15
C TRP A 70 -12.19 -24.95 10.20
N LYS A 71 -13.34 -25.62 10.36
CA LYS A 71 -13.81 -26.66 9.44
C LYS A 71 -14.87 -26.13 8.47
N PRO A 72 -14.78 -26.44 7.16
CA PRO A 72 -15.82 -26.10 6.20
C PRO A 72 -17.21 -26.59 6.66
N GLY A 73 -18.15 -25.65 6.82
CA GLY A 73 -19.52 -25.91 7.28
C GLY A 73 -19.82 -25.55 8.74
N GLU A 74 -18.83 -25.12 9.51
CA GLU A 74 -19.01 -24.71 10.91
C GLU A 74 -19.60 -23.29 11.01
N ILE A 75 -20.69 -23.12 11.77
CA ILE A 75 -21.33 -21.82 12.02
C ILE A 75 -20.55 -21.10 13.13
N ILE A 76 -19.82 -20.04 12.75
CA ILE A 76 -19.09 -19.19 13.70
C ILE A 76 -20.06 -18.19 14.34
N GLU A 77 -20.06 -18.11 15.68
CA GLU A 77 -20.82 -17.08 16.40
C GLU A 77 -20.32 -15.66 16.08
N LYS A 78 -21.26 -14.71 16.03
CA LYS A 78 -21.01 -13.33 15.61
C LYS A 78 -20.01 -12.64 16.55
N GLY A 79 -18.76 -12.51 16.11
CA GLY A 79 -17.69 -11.79 16.80
C GLY A 79 -16.48 -12.64 17.24
N MET A 80 -16.47 -13.96 17.01
CA MET A 80 -15.35 -14.81 17.47
C MET A 80 -14.09 -14.78 16.58
N TYR A 81 -14.22 -14.57 15.26
CA TYR A 81 -13.08 -14.58 14.32
C TYR A 81 -13.25 -13.50 13.24
N ASP A 82 -12.88 -12.26 13.57
CA ASP A 82 -13.16 -11.07 12.75
C ASP A 82 -11.95 -10.66 11.88
N GLN A 83 -11.45 -11.58 11.04
CA GLN A 83 -10.37 -11.28 10.08
C GLN A 83 -10.53 -11.99 8.73
N GLY A 84 -10.21 -11.25 7.66
CA GLY A 84 -10.01 -11.77 6.31
C GLY A 84 -9.07 -10.86 5.53
N TYR A 85 -7.78 -11.22 5.48
CA TYR A 85 -6.84 -10.78 4.46
C TYR A 85 -6.58 -11.98 3.54
N GLY A 86 -6.61 -11.78 2.22
CA GLY A 86 -6.31 -12.81 1.22
C GLY A 86 -7.51 -13.62 0.70
N GLU A 87 -7.93 -13.27 -0.52
CA GLU A 87 -8.47 -14.14 -1.60
C GLU A 87 -9.61 -15.15 -1.36
N ARG A 88 -10.14 -15.34 -0.15
CA ARG A 88 -11.43 -16.02 0.06
C ARG A 88 -12.33 -15.21 1.00
N TYR A 89 -13.30 -14.51 0.42
CA TYR A 89 -14.34 -13.76 1.13
C TYR A 89 -15.39 -14.69 1.77
N GLY A 90 -14.98 -15.62 2.63
CA GLY A 90 -15.92 -16.51 3.35
C GLY A 90 -16.74 -15.80 4.45
N TYR A 91 -16.32 -14.60 4.86
CA TYR A 91 -16.93 -13.86 5.98
C TYR A 91 -17.34 -12.45 5.54
N ASN A 92 -18.55 -12.03 5.95
CA ASN A 92 -19.15 -10.74 5.59
C ASN A 92 -19.14 -10.41 4.07
N GLU A 93 -19.15 -11.44 3.21
CA GLU A 93 -19.02 -11.31 1.75
C GLU A 93 -20.01 -10.30 1.16
N HIS A 94 -21.29 -10.43 1.51
CA HIS A 94 -22.34 -9.51 1.08
C HIS A 94 -22.08 -8.04 1.48
N LEU A 95 -21.42 -7.78 2.63
CA LEU A 95 -21.01 -6.43 3.03
C LEU A 95 -19.79 -5.96 2.22
N ARG A 96 -18.79 -6.81 2.02
CA ARG A 96 -17.60 -6.47 1.21
C ARG A 96 -17.96 -6.20 -0.26
N LEU A 97 -18.89 -6.97 -0.82
CA LEU A 97 -19.45 -6.75 -2.15
C LEU A 97 -20.28 -5.45 -2.22
N ALA A 98 -21.03 -5.12 -1.17
CA ALA A 98 -21.76 -3.86 -1.09
C ALA A 98 -20.83 -2.63 -1.00
N GLU A 99 -19.74 -2.70 -0.24
CA GLU A 99 -18.72 -1.64 -0.15
C GLU A 99 -18.00 -1.41 -1.50
N ARG A 100 -17.79 -2.48 -2.28
CA ARG A 100 -17.20 -2.44 -3.63
C ARG A 100 -18.18 -2.00 -4.73
N ARG A 101 -19.45 -1.74 -4.41
CA ARG A 101 -20.48 -1.41 -5.39
C ARG A 101 -20.27 0.00 -5.97
N LEU A 102 -19.51 0.05 -7.06
CA LEU A 102 -19.34 1.26 -7.86
C LEU A 102 -20.46 1.39 -8.92
N HIS A 103 -21.07 2.56 -8.99
CA HIS A 103 -22.01 2.95 -10.04
C HIS A 103 -21.28 3.87 -11.01
N PHE A 104 -21.26 3.52 -12.30
CA PHE A 104 -20.59 4.29 -13.34
C PHE A 104 -21.27 4.08 -14.70
N ASN A 105 -21.03 5.00 -15.64
CA ASN A 105 -21.55 4.98 -17.00
C ASN A 105 -20.55 4.34 -17.96
N ILE A 106 -20.83 3.11 -18.38
CA ILE A 106 -19.97 2.34 -19.28
C ILE A 106 -19.79 3.00 -20.66
N ASN A 107 -20.80 3.71 -21.18
CA ASN A 107 -20.71 4.36 -22.49
C ASN A 107 -19.76 5.56 -22.45
N ALA A 108 -19.84 6.37 -21.39
CA ALA A 108 -18.90 7.46 -21.16
C ALA A 108 -17.47 6.92 -20.92
N LEU A 109 -17.33 5.80 -20.20
CA LEU A 109 -16.02 5.15 -20.04
C LEU A 109 -15.41 4.72 -21.39
N CYS A 110 -16.20 4.09 -22.26
CA CYS A 110 -15.76 3.75 -23.62
C CYS A 110 -15.37 4.99 -24.45
N GLN A 111 -16.11 6.09 -24.32
CA GLN A 111 -15.79 7.35 -25.00
C GLN A 111 -14.47 7.96 -24.50
N VAL A 112 -14.26 8.00 -23.19
CA VAL A 112 -13.00 8.44 -22.55
C VAL A 112 -11.83 7.58 -23.04
N VAL A 113 -11.95 6.26 -22.99
CA VAL A 113 -10.89 5.32 -23.39
C VAL A 113 -10.57 5.41 -24.88
N ALA A 114 -11.56 5.61 -25.75
CA ALA A 114 -11.32 5.84 -27.17
C ALA A 114 -10.64 7.19 -27.44
N LYS A 115 -11.11 8.26 -26.79
CA LYS A 115 -10.57 9.61 -26.91
C LYS A 115 -9.12 9.70 -26.43
N SER A 116 -8.76 9.04 -25.33
CA SER A 116 -7.40 9.06 -24.77
C SER A 116 -6.36 8.44 -25.71
N VAL A 117 -6.78 7.51 -26.58
CA VAL A 117 -5.94 6.90 -27.63
C VAL A 117 -6.20 7.45 -29.04
N GLN A 118 -6.92 8.58 -29.15
CA GLN A 118 -7.23 9.30 -30.39
C GLN A 118 -8.06 8.49 -31.40
N LYS A 119 -9.08 7.76 -30.93
CA LYS A 119 -9.96 6.88 -31.73
C LYS A 119 -11.45 7.15 -31.50
N SER A 120 -12.31 6.56 -32.34
CA SER A 120 -13.76 6.53 -32.08
C SER A 120 -14.12 5.44 -31.08
N SER A 121 -15.19 5.64 -30.30
CA SER A 121 -15.80 4.56 -29.52
C SER A 121 -16.33 3.42 -30.41
N ASP A 122 -16.68 3.73 -31.67
CA ASP A 122 -17.15 2.76 -32.66
C ASP A 122 -16.02 1.85 -33.21
N ASP A 123 -14.77 2.17 -32.89
CA ASP A 123 -13.61 1.34 -33.19
C ASP A 123 -13.35 0.29 -32.10
N ILE A 124 -14.01 0.38 -30.93
CA ILE A 124 -13.92 -0.61 -29.87
C ILE A 124 -14.68 -1.87 -30.30
N THR A 125 -13.97 -2.98 -30.48
CA THR A 125 -14.52 -4.28 -30.89
C THR A 125 -14.89 -5.15 -29.70
N LEU A 126 -14.21 -4.98 -28.56
CA LEU A 126 -14.50 -5.68 -27.31
C LEU A 126 -14.08 -4.79 -26.13
N PHE A 127 -14.99 -4.57 -25.19
CA PHE A 127 -14.73 -3.96 -23.89
C PHE A 127 -15.10 -4.96 -22.80
N THR A 128 -14.12 -5.48 -22.06
CA THR A 128 -14.34 -6.57 -21.10
C THR A 128 -13.69 -6.26 -19.75
N ASN A 129 -14.35 -6.66 -18.67
CA ASN A 129 -13.72 -6.74 -17.36
C ASN A 129 -12.69 -7.88 -17.39
N ILE A 130 -11.46 -7.61 -16.97
CA ILE A 130 -10.35 -8.59 -16.94
C ILE A 130 -9.90 -8.93 -15.53
N ALA A 131 -10.10 -8.05 -14.55
CA ALA A 131 -9.68 -8.25 -13.17
C ALA A 131 -10.51 -7.42 -12.18
N GLU A 132 -10.79 -8.02 -11.03
CA GLU A 132 -11.46 -7.41 -9.87
C GLU A 132 -10.50 -7.51 -8.67
N GLY A 133 -9.56 -6.56 -8.57
CA GLY A 133 -8.44 -6.64 -7.63
C GLY A 133 -8.80 -6.30 -6.18
N GLY A 134 -7.78 -5.96 -5.39
CA GLY A 134 -7.95 -5.40 -4.05
C GLY A 134 -8.50 -3.97 -4.09
N SER A 135 -7.90 -3.13 -4.93
CA SER A 135 -8.15 -1.68 -5.00
C SER A 135 -9.01 -1.23 -6.18
N TYR A 136 -8.98 -1.95 -7.29
CA TYR A 136 -9.54 -1.55 -8.59
C TYR A 136 -10.38 -2.63 -9.26
N ARG A 137 -11.34 -2.16 -10.07
CA ARG A 137 -11.91 -2.90 -11.20
C ARG A 137 -11.16 -2.54 -12.48
N VAL A 138 -10.83 -3.53 -13.30
CA VAL A 138 -9.96 -3.34 -14.48
C VAL A 138 -10.66 -3.84 -15.75
N PHE A 139 -10.74 -2.97 -16.75
CA PHE A 139 -11.29 -3.27 -18.08
C PHE A 139 -10.20 -3.23 -19.16
N GLU A 140 -10.27 -4.12 -20.13
CA GLU A 140 -9.48 -4.06 -21.38
C GLU A 140 -10.37 -3.68 -22.56
N ALA A 141 -10.01 -2.61 -23.25
CA ALA A 141 -10.60 -2.16 -24.51
C ALA A 141 -9.74 -2.63 -25.67
N ASN A 142 -10.34 -3.35 -26.61
CA ASN A 142 -9.71 -3.79 -27.86
C ASN A 142 -10.25 -2.94 -29.01
N PHE A 143 -9.36 -2.44 -29.87
CA PHE A 143 -9.70 -1.62 -31.03
C PHE A 143 -9.58 -2.42 -32.34
N ARG A 144 -10.26 -1.96 -33.39
CA ARG A 144 -10.33 -2.62 -34.71
C ARG A 144 -8.97 -2.81 -35.40
N ASP A 145 -8.00 -1.97 -35.12
CA ASP A 145 -6.62 -2.07 -35.61
C ASP A 145 -5.71 -2.97 -34.74
N GLY A 146 -6.27 -3.61 -33.70
CA GLY A 146 -5.57 -4.49 -32.79
C GLY A 146 -4.86 -3.79 -31.62
N SER A 147 -4.92 -2.46 -31.52
CA SER A 147 -4.42 -1.76 -30.33
C SER A 147 -5.32 -2.02 -29.12
N ARG A 148 -4.76 -1.82 -27.92
CA ARG A 148 -5.48 -2.07 -26.66
C ARG A 148 -5.18 -1.00 -25.61
N ALA A 149 -6.14 -0.76 -24.74
CA ALA A 149 -6.00 0.14 -23.58
C ALA A 149 -6.63 -0.51 -22.34
N ILE A 150 -6.10 -0.18 -21.17
CA ILE A 150 -6.65 -0.58 -19.87
C ILE A 150 -7.35 0.61 -19.24
N ALA A 151 -8.51 0.38 -18.64
CA ALA A 151 -9.18 1.33 -17.76
C ALA A 151 -9.33 0.75 -16.34
N ARG A 152 -8.81 1.45 -15.34
CA ARG A 152 -8.90 1.11 -13.91
C ARG A 152 -9.87 2.06 -13.22
N LEU A 153 -10.86 1.54 -12.51
CA LEU A 153 -11.81 2.31 -11.69
C LEU A 153 -11.64 1.87 -10.22
N PRO A 154 -11.31 2.78 -9.28
CA PRO A 154 -11.08 2.42 -7.89
C PRO A 154 -12.39 2.04 -7.20
N TYR A 155 -12.33 1.13 -6.23
CA TYR A 155 -13.49 0.88 -5.39
C TYR A 155 -13.74 2.05 -4.43
N PRO A 156 -15.02 2.40 -4.13
CA PRO A 156 -15.36 3.47 -3.21
C PRO A 156 -14.79 3.37 -1.79
N CYS A 157 -14.28 2.20 -1.41
CA CYS A 157 -13.78 1.88 -0.07
C CYS A 157 -12.26 1.76 0.03
N THR A 158 -11.50 1.76 -1.06
CA THR A 158 -10.08 1.35 -1.05
C THR A 158 -9.09 2.50 -0.96
N ILE A 159 -9.46 3.70 -1.42
CA ILE A 159 -8.56 4.87 -1.46
C ILE A 159 -9.36 6.14 -1.05
N PRO A 160 -8.77 7.13 -0.35
CA PRO A 160 -9.36 8.44 -0.20
C PRO A 160 -9.68 9.07 -1.56
N ARG A 161 -10.97 9.33 -1.80
CA ARG A 161 -11.50 9.99 -2.99
C ARG A 161 -10.77 11.31 -3.27
N GLY A 162 -10.52 11.62 -4.54
CA GLY A 162 -9.87 12.87 -4.96
C GLY A 162 -8.35 12.83 -4.90
N TYR A 163 -7.76 12.19 -3.88
CA TYR A 163 -6.31 12.11 -3.70
C TYR A 163 -5.71 10.79 -4.18
N GLY A 164 -6.46 9.68 -4.10
CA GLY A 164 -5.98 8.34 -4.45
C GLY A 164 -5.45 8.22 -5.86
N VAL A 165 -6.35 8.36 -6.85
CA VAL A 165 -6.01 8.29 -8.28
C VAL A 165 -4.93 9.32 -8.65
N ALA A 166 -5.01 10.54 -8.09
CA ALA A 166 -4.02 11.57 -8.33
C ALA A 166 -2.62 11.17 -7.83
N SER A 167 -2.50 10.61 -6.63
CA SER A 167 -1.23 10.13 -6.05
C SER A 167 -0.65 8.96 -6.84
N GLU A 168 -1.50 8.03 -7.28
CA GLU A 168 -1.07 6.87 -8.05
C GLU A 168 -0.54 7.25 -9.43
N VAL A 169 -1.31 8.03 -10.21
CA VAL A 169 -0.88 8.52 -11.53
C VAL A 169 0.41 9.34 -11.40
N ALA A 170 0.50 10.19 -10.39
CA ALA A 170 1.66 11.04 -10.17
C ALA A 170 2.92 10.21 -9.79
N THR A 171 2.75 9.12 -9.03
CA THR A 171 3.80 8.13 -8.75
C THR A 171 4.20 7.35 -10.01
N MET A 172 3.23 6.90 -10.81
CA MET A 172 3.48 6.22 -12.09
C MET A 172 4.29 7.11 -13.05
N GLU A 173 3.93 8.38 -13.19
CA GLU A 173 4.66 9.35 -14.00
C GLU A 173 6.08 9.62 -13.46
N PHE A 174 6.27 9.69 -12.14
CA PHE A 174 7.61 9.79 -11.55
C PHE A 174 8.46 8.61 -11.96
N LEU A 175 8.01 7.40 -11.64
CA LEU A 175 8.76 6.17 -11.91
C LEU A 175 9.04 5.98 -13.41
N ARG A 176 8.07 6.25 -14.29
CA ARG A 176 8.28 6.21 -15.75
C ARG A 176 9.26 7.27 -16.23
N SER A 177 9.18 8.51 -15.71
CA SER A 177 10.15 9.58 -16.06
C SER A 177 11.58 9.27 -15.59
N ARG A 178 11.72 8.34 -14.65
CA ARG A 178 12.98 7.86 -14.08
C ARG A 178 13.50 6.57 -14.74
N GLY A 179 12.76 6.01 -15.70
CA GLY A 179 13.17 4.84 -16.49
C GLY A 179 12.71 3.49 -15.94
N VAL A 180 11.87 3.46 -14.89
CA VAL A 180 11.19 2.25 -14.45
C VAL A 180 10.12 1.88 -15.50
N PRO A 181 9.98 0.60 -15.91
CA PRO A 181 8.99 0.18 -16.89
C PRO A 181 7.58 0.16 -16.28
N ILE A 182 6.99 1.32 -16.05
CA ILE A 182 5.60 1.51 -15.60
C ILE A 182 4.73 1.82 -16.82
N PRO A 183 3.52 1.26 -16.99
CA PRO A 183 2.63 1.60 -18.11
C PRO A 183 2.37 3.11 -18.25
N GLN A 184 2.24 3.56 -19.49
CA GLN A 184 1.90 4.95 -19.79
C GLN A 184 0.45 5.26 -19.40
N VAL A 185 0.23 6.28 -18.60
CA VAL A 185 -1.11 6.87 -18.42
C VAL A 185 -1.47 7.68 -19.68
N PHE A 186 -2.66 7.46 -20.21
CA PHE A 186 -3.20 8.16 -21.38
C PHE A 186 -4.18 9.27 -21.00
N ASP A 187 -5.04 9.02 -20.01
CA ASP A 187 -6.01 9.97 -19.46
C ASP A 187 -6.43 9.51 -18.04
N TRP A 188 -6.88 10.43 -17.18
CA TRP A 188 -7.33 10.11 -15.82
C TRP A 188 -8.21 11.22 -15.23
N ASP A 189 -9.05 10.86 -14.27
CA ASP A 189 -9.79 11.82 -13.46
C ASP A 189 -9.90 11.31 -12.02
N SER A 190 -9.59 12.16 -11.03
CA SER A 190 -9.78 11.89 -9.60
C SER A 190 -11.08 12.45 -9.04
N SER A 191 -11.97 12.96 -9.90
CA SER A 191 -13.34 13.32 -9.55
C SER A 191 -14.33 12.27 -10.02
N ALA A 192 -15.38 12.04 -9.24
CA ALA A 192 -16.57 11.31 -9.69
C ALA A 192 -17.61 12.23 -10.37
N SER A 193 -17.31 13.52 -10.55
CA SER A 193 -18.23 14.52 -11.14
C SER A 193 -18.17 14.60 -12.67
N ASN A 194 -17.55 13.62 -13.33
CA ASN A 194 -17.49 13.49 -14.79
C ASN A 194 -18.64 12.64 -15.35
N GLU A 195 -18.69 12.49 -16.67
CA GLU A 195 -19.73 11.72 -17.39
C GLU A 195 -19.67 10.21 -17.12
N VAL A 196 -18.53 9.69 -16.66
CA VAL A 196 -18.35 8.30 -16.20
C VAL A 196 -19.02 8.11 -14.83
N GLY A 197 -19.14 9.17 -14.01
CA GLY A 197 -19.65 9.09 -12.64
C GLY A 197 -18.69 8.43 -11.65
N SER A 198 -17.41 8.31 -12.01
CA SER A 198 -16.37 7.65 -11.24
C SER A 198 -15.00 8.29 -11.50
N GLU A 199 -14.13 8.21 -10.50
CA GLU A 199 -12.69 8.36 -10.69
C GLU A 199 -12.20 7.24 -11.64
N TYR A 200 -11.17 7.49 -12.45
CA TYR A 200 -10.60 6.50 -13.37
C TYR A 200 -9.14 6.78 -13.75
N ILE A 201 -8.44 5.74 -14.19
CA ILE A 201 -7.15 5.82 -14.89
C ILE A 201 -7.28 5.04 -16.21
N VAL A 202 -6.96 5.66 -17.35
CA VAL A 202 -6.80 4.98 -18.64
C VAL A 202 -5.31 4.90 -18.98
N MET A 203 -4.82 3.72 -19.31
CA MET A 203 -3.38 3.46 -19.47
C MET A 203 -3.04 2.38 -20.50
N GLU A 204 -1.75 2.28 -20.80
CA GLU A 204 -1.11 1.29 -21.65
C GLU A 204 -1.40 -0.14 -21.19
N ARG A 205 -1.84 -0.99 -22.13
CA ARG A 205 -1.83 -2.45 -21.93
C ARG A 205 -0.39 -2.95 -22.01
N VAL A 206 0.19 -3.24 -20.85
CA VAL A 206 1.54 -3.82 -20.74
C VAL A 206 1.66 -5.06 -21.64
N SER A 207 2.78 -5.16 -22.37
CA SER A 207 3.10 -6.30 -23.24
C SER A 207 3.86 -7.39 -22.48
N GLY A 208 3.80 -8.63 -22.97
CA GLY A 208 4.41 -9.79 -22.33
C GLY A 208 3.43 -10.63 -21.51
N ARG A 209 3.97 -11.53 -20.68
CA ARG A 209 3.24 -12.42 -19.76
C ARG A 209 3.66 -12.14 -18.33
N GLU A 210 2.80 -12.49 -17.37
CA GLU A 210 3.15 -12.36 -15.96
C GLU A 210 4.34 -13.28 -15.60
N LEU A 211 5.17 -12.83 -14.67
CA LEU A 211 6.26 -13.65 -14.12
C LEU A 211 5.68 -14.84 -13.35
N SER A 212 4.53 -14.68 -12.68
CA SER A 212 3.75 -15.74 -12.02
C SER A 212 3.49 -16.97 -12.93
N GLU A 213 2.90 -16.73 -14.10
CA GLU A 213 2.54 -17.74 -15.10
C GLU A 213 3.77 -18.43 -15.70
N THR A 214 4.84 -17.67 -15.90
CA THR A 214 6.03 -18.13 -16.63
C THR A 214 7.08 -18.78 -15.74
N TRP A 215 7.16 -18.40 -14.46
CA TRP A 215 8.22 -18.77 -13.52
C TRP A 215 8.55 -20.27 -13.53
N GLN A 216 7.54 -21.13 -13.45
CA GLN A 216 7.72 -22.58 -13.38
C GLN A 216 8.34 -23.17 -14.66
N SER A 217 8.09 -22.56 -15.82
CA SER A 217 8.63 -22.97 -17.12
C SER A 217 10.02 -22.42 -17.44
N MET A 218 10.44 -21.33 -16.78
CA MET A 218 11.74 -20.68 -17.00
C MET A 218 12.91 -21.55 -16.53
N THR A 219 14.01 -21.50 -17.28
CA THR A 219 15.30 -22.08 -16.86
C THR A 219 15.90 -21.31 -15.69
N PHE A 220 16.85 -21.93 -14.98
CA PHE A 220 17.59 -21.26 -13.89
C PHE A 220 18.26 -19.96 -14.34
N LYS A 221 18.83 -19.93 -15.56
CA LYS A 221 19.50 -18.74 -16.11
C LYS A 221 18.52 -17.58 -16.33
N GLU A 222 17.32 -17.87 -16.83
CA GLU A 222 16.27 -16.87 -17.05
C GLU A 222 15.71 -16.36 -15.73
N ARG A 223 15.47 -17.24 -14.74
CA ARG A 223 15.07 -16.84 -13.38
C ARG A 223 16.11 -15.92 -12.73
N MET A 224 17.40 -16.25 -12.85
CA MET A 224 18.48 -15.38 -12.35
C MET A 224 18.48 -14.01 -13.04
N ALA A 225 18.36 -13.96 -14.36
CA ALA A 225 18.28 -12.69 -15.09
C ALA A 225 17.04 -11.85 -14.70
N ALA A 226 15.90 -12.49 -14.43
CA ALA A 226 14.71 -11.80 -13.91
C ALA A 226 14.93 -11.26 -12.49
N VAL A 227 15.52 -12.05 -11.58
CA VAL A 227 15.86 -11.62 -10.21
C VAL A 227 16.86 -10.46 -10.21
N GLU A 228 17.90 -10.51 -11.04
CA GLU A 228 18.85 -9.40 -11.21
C GLU A 228 18.12 -8.11 -11.63
N LYS A 229 17.14 -8.19 -12.54
CA LYS A 229 16.35 -7.03 -12.97
C LYS A 229 15.37 -6.52 -11.91
N ILE A 230 14.81 -7.40 -11.08
CA ILE A 230 13.99 -7.01 -9.93
C ILE A 230 14.85 -6.28 -8.89
N VAL A 231 16.05 -6.78 -8.61
CA VAL A 231 17.01 -6.12 -7.71
C VAL A 231 17.47 -4.77 -8.26
N ASP A 232 17.70 -4.64 -9.57
CA ASP A 232 17.99 -3.34 -10.20
C ASP A 232 16.84 -2.34 -9.99
N VAL A 233 15.57 -2.76 -10.12
CA VAL A 233 14.40 -1.91 -9.88
C VAL A 233 14.28 -1.54 -8.41
N GLU A 234 14.30 -2.51 -7.47
CA GLU A 234 14.24 -2.26 -6.03
C GLU A 234 15.35 -1.29 -5.58
N ARG A 235 16.57 -1.49 -6.08
CA ARG A 235 17.70 -0.59 -5.83
C ARG A 235 17.46 0.81 -6.40
N PHE A 236 16.85 0.90 -7.57
CA PHE A 236 16.50 2.18 -8.18
C PHE A 236 15.46 2.95 -7.35
N LEU A 237 14.38 2.27 -6.93
CA LEU A 237 13.32 2.86 -6.09
C LEU A 237 13.87 3.40 -4.76
N GLY A 238 14.82 2.68 -4.14
CA GLY A 238 15.45 3.08 -2.88
C GLY A 238 16.67 4.02 -2.97
N ALA A 239 17.12 4.43 -4.16
CA ALA A 239 18.37 5.18 -4.29
C ALA A 239 18.22 6.72 -4.36
N ASP A 240 17.06 7.25 -4.76
CA ASP A 240 16.99 8.60 -5.36
C ASP A 240 16.05 9.60 -4.67
N GLU A 241 15.57 9.29 -3.47
CA GLU A 241 14.57 10.09 -2.73
C GLU A 241 15.15 11.11 -1.73
N LYS A 242 16.36 11.62 -1.97
CA LYS A 242 16.87 12.79 -1.22
C LYS A 242 16.27 14.13 -1.68
N ARG A 243 15.43 14.12 -2.72
CA ARG A 243 14.75 15.32 -3.29
C ARG A 243 13.40 14.98 -3.93
N VAL A 244 12.39 14.75 -3.11
CA VAL A 244 11.02 15.15 -3.45
C VAL A 244 10.74 16.39 -2.60
N ASP A 245 10.44 17.52 -3.21
CA ASP A 245 10.23 18.77 -2.46
C ASP A 245 8.94 18.62 -1.66
N ILE A 246 9.05 18.51 -0.33
CA ILE A 246 7.91 18.57 0.57
C ILE A 246 7.49 20.05 0.64
N PRO A 247 6.24 20.41 0.27
CA PRO A 247 5.82 21.81 0.34
C PRO A 247 5.81 22.30 1.78
N ASP A 248 6.49 23.41 2.07
CA ASP A 248 6.33 24.13 3.33
C ASP A 248 4.84 24.44 3.53
N GLY A 249 4.32 24.20 4.74
CA GLY A 249 2.88 24.12 5.06
C GLY A 249 2.05 25.41 4.95
N ALA A 250 2.52 26.41 4.22
CA ALA A 250 1.76 27.58 3.80
C ALA A 250 1.63 27.55 2.28
N GLY A 251 0.41 27.74 1.74
CA GLY A 251 0.02 27.51 0.34
C GLY A 251 0.76 28.32 -0.75
N ILE A 252 2.06 28.09 -0.86
CA ILE A 252 3.00 28.64 -1.83
C ILE A 252 3.13 27.59 -2.93
N ILE A 253 2.91 28.03 -4.17
CA ILE A 253 2.96 27.21 -5.37
C ILE A 253 4.35 26.58 -5.48
N SER A 254 4.45 25.29 -5.16
CA SER A 254 5.70 24.53 -5.24
C SER A 254 6.20 24.47 -6.68
N ARG A 255 7.52 24.57 -6.85
CA ARG A 255 8.23 24.53 -8.14
C ARG A 255 8.85 23.15 -8.42
N ALA A 256 8.39 22.06 -7.79
CA ALA A 256 8.98 20.73 -8.02
C ALA A 256 8.65 20.18 -9.44
N LYS A 257 9.17 18.98 -9.85
CA LYS A 257 8.36 18.08 -10.72
C LYS A 257 7.46 17.16 -9.92
N PHE A 258 7.77 16.90 -8.66
CA PHE A 258 7.02 15.93 -7.87
C PHE A 258 7.00 16.38 -6.38
N CYS A 259 5.89 16.23 -5.64
CA CYS A 259 5.67 16.86 -4.32
C CYS A 259 4.89 15.97 -3.33
N VAL A 260 5.53 15.57 -2.23
CA VAL A 260 4.89 14.69 -1.22
C VAL A 260 3.66 15.37 -0.63
N GLY A 261 2.52 14.66 -0.63
CA GLY A 261 1.27 15.12 -0.01
C GLY A 261 0.91 14.31 1.23
N PRO A 262 -0.33 14.46 1.74
CA PRO A 262 -0.88 13.57 2.76
C PRO A 262 -0.95 12.12 2.28
N SER A 263 -0.85 11.17 3.20
CA SER A 263 -0.89 9.74 2.87
C SER A 263 -2.24 9.32 2.28
N THR A 264 -2.19 8.65 1.13
CA THR A 264 -3.35 8.05 0.47
C THR A 264 -3.56 6.58 0.85
N GLU A 265 -2.74 6.02 1.74
CA GLU A 265 -2.89 4.64 2.22
C GLU A 265 -4.24 4.46 2.96
N TYR A 266 -4.93 3.36 2.65
CA TYR A 266 -6.25 3.00 3.20
C TYR A 266 -6.31 3.12 4.75
N LEU A 267 -5.24 2.74 5.46
CA LEU A 267 -5.15 2.79 6.92
C LEU A 267 -5.24 4.21 7.52
N TRP A 268 -4.97 5.26 6.73
CA TRP A 268 -5.16 6.66 7.15
C TRP A 268 -6.59 7.14 6.96
N SER A 269 -7.38 6.47 6.12
CA SER A 269 -8.71 6.93 5.69
C SER A 269 -9.87 6.09 6.24
N TYR A 270 -9.68 4.79 6.46
CA TYR A 270 -10.75 3.84 6.77
C TYR A 270 -11.52 4.14 8.08
N GLN A 271 -12.79 3.71 8.12
CA GLN A 271 -13.69 3.84 9.28
C GLN A 271 -13.70 5.27 9.87
N ASN A 272 -13.94 6.30 9.06
CA ASN A 272 -13.95 7.71 9.48
C ASN A 272 -12.61 8.33 9.93
N ARG A 273 -11.45 7.67 9.74
CA ARG A 273 -10.14 8.31 10.03
C ARG A 273 -9.88 9.54 9.16
N HIS A 274 -10.36 9.54 7.91
CA HIS A 274 -10.37 10.73 7.04
C HIS A 274 -11.17 11.93 7.61
N ASN A 275 -12.13 11.69 8.52
CA ASN A 275 -12.94 12.74 9.18
C ASN A 275 -12.33 13.25 10.50
N LEU A 276 -11.07 12.91 10.78
CA LEU A 276 -10.33 13.38 11.95
C LEU A 276 -9.40 14.54 11.58
N ALA A 277 -9.43 15.60 12.40
CA ALA A 277 -8.43 16.67 12.37
C ALA A 277 -7.14 16.18 13.04
N VAL A 278 -6.31 15.48 12.26
CA VAL A 278 -5.03 14.88 12.65
C VAL A 278 -3.98 15.17 11.57
N ASN A 279 -2.70 14.95 11.90
CA ASN A 279 -1.63 15.03 10.92
C ASN A 279 -1.71 13.81 9.97
N HIS A 280 -2.13 14.04 8.72
CA HIS A 280 -2.15 13.04 7.65
C HIS A 280 -0.88 13.07 6.79
N GLY A 281 0.13 13.82 7.20
CA GLY A 281 1.34 14.09 6.42
C GLY A 281 1.19 15.28 5.45
N PRO A 282 2.25 15.60 4.67
CA PRO A 282 3.54 14.91 4.64
C PRO A 282 4.34 15.12 5.94
N TRP A 283 5.05 14.08 6.38
CA TRP A 283 5.86 14.11 7.60
C TRP A 283 7.32 14.40 7.30
N GLN A 284 7.98 15.19 8.16
CA GLN A 284 9.39 15.58 8.01
C GLN A 284 10.36 14.59 8.64
N SER A 285 9.88 13.61 9.42
CA SER A 285 10.71 12.58 10.04
C SER A 285 9.93 11.32 10.41
N SER A 286 10.64 10.20 10.56
CA SER A 286 10.10 8.94 11.09
C SER A 286 9.46 9.11 12.47
N ILE A 287 10.01 9.99 13.32
CA ILE A 287 9.46 10.30 14.65
C ILE A 287 8.07 10.93 14.50
N GLU A 288 7.94 11.94 13.63
CA GLU A 288 6.67 12.63 13.38
C GLU A 288 5.60 11.68 12.82
N LEU A 289 5.97 10.80 11.89
CA LEU A 289 5.10 9.76 11.33
C LEU A 289 4.59 8.80 12.41
N LEU A 290 5.49 8.24 13.25
CA LEU A 290 5.09 7.36 14.35
C LEU A 290 4.22 8.09 15.39
N THR A 291 4.54 9.34 15.73
CA THR A 291 3.70 10.18 16.59
C THR A 291 2.30 10.38 15.98
N ALA A 292 2.20 10.70 14.69
CA ALA A 292 0.93 10.91 14.00
C ALA A 292 0.05 9.65 13.97
N ILE A 293 0.64 8.45 13.86
CA ILE A 293 -0.09 7.18 13.99
C ILE A 293 -0.73 7.07 15.37
N GLY A 294 0.04 7.29 16.44
CA GLY A 294 -0.46 7.21 17.83
C GLY A 294 -1.55 8.24 18.14
N GLU A 295 -1.36 9.48 17.70
CA GLU A 295 -2.35 10.55 17.85
C GLU A 295 -3.65 10.27 17.07
N ARG A 296 -3.53 9.78 15.82
CA ARG A 296 -4.69 9.41 14.98
C ARG A 296 -5.54 8.35 15.65
N GLU A 297 -4.94 7.26 16.09
CA GLU A 297 -5.67 6.17 16.75
C GLU A 297 -6.27 6.61 18.08
N THR A 298 -5.57 7.47 18.83
CA THR A 298 -6.10 8.04 20.09
C THR A 298 -7.34 8.90 19.84
N LYS A 299 -7.30 9.84 18.88
CA LYS A 299 -8.48 10.66 18.53
C LYS A 299 -9.61 9.83 17.93
N TRP A 300 -9.28 8.76 17.19
CA TRP A 300 -10.28 7.83 16.66
C TRP A 300 -11.03 7.12 17.79
N LEU A 301 -10.31 6.52 18.75
CA LEU A 301 -10.91 5.83 19.90
C LEU A 301 -11.70 6.78 20.81
N GLN A 302 -11.25 8.02 20.99
CA GLN A 302 -11.98 9.03 21.76
C GLN A 302 -13.32 9.43 21.12
N LYS A 303 -13.41 9.43 19.79
CA LYS A 303 -14.59 9.90 19.04
C LYS A 303 -15.54 8.77 18.60
N PHE A 304 -14.99 7.60 18.30
CA PHE A 304 -15.69 6.48 17.68
C PHE A 304 -15.41 5.12 18.36
N GLY A 305 -14.62 5.10 19.44
CA GLY A 305 -14.27 3.86 20.13
C GLY A 305 -15.47 3.28 20.87
N GLU A 306 -15.78 2.01 20.60
CA GLU A 306 -16.80 1.23 21.28
C GLU A 306 -16.17 0.00 21.95
N LYS A 307 -16.90 -0.62 22.88
CA LYS A 307 -16.46 -1.86 23.51
C LYS A 307 -16.44 -2.99 22.49
N ARG A 308 -15.27 -3.58 22.25
CA ARG A 308 -15.06 -4.62 21.23
C ARG A 308 -14.20 -5.76 21.76
N TYR A 309 -14.30 -6.93 21.14
CA TYR A 309 -13.29 -7.96 21.34
C TYR A 309 -11.93 -7.49 20.79
N PRO A 310 -10.80 -7.92 21.39
CA PRO A 310 -9.49 -7.76 20.79
C PRO A 310 -9.46 -8.33 19.36
N ARG A 311 -8.67 -7.71 18.48
CA ARG A 311 -8.62 -8.08 17.05
C ARG A 311 -7.91 -9.43 16.84
N GLU A 312 -6.92 -9.72 17.66
CA GLU A 312 -6.13 -10.96 17.62
C GLU A 312 -6.73 -11.96 18.61
N PRO A 313 -7.13 -13.18 18.19
CA PRO A 313 -7.83 -14.15 19.05
C PRO A 313 -7.08 -14.48 20.36
N LEU A 314 -5.75 -14.49 20.33
CA LEU A 314 -4.91 -14.71 21.51
C LEU A 314 -5.12 -13.65 22.60
N TYR A 315 -5.35 -12.39 22.24
CA TYR A 315 -5.62 -11.34 23.22
C TYR A 315 -7.02 -11.50 23.83
N THR A 316 -7.99 -12.04 23.09
CA THR A 316 -9.34 -12.32 23.62
C THR A 316 -9.31 -13.30 24.80
N GLU A 317 -8.38 -14.27 24.83
CA GLU A 317 -8.13 -15.13 26.01
C GLU A 317 -7.72 -14.30 27.23
N PHE A 318 -6.81 -13.33 27.10
CA PHE A 318 -6.32 -12.51 28.23
C PHE A 318 -7.38 -11.58 28.83
N TYR A 319 -8.36 -11.16 28.03
CA TYR A 319 -9.52 -10.41 28.51
C TYR A 319 -10.70 -11.33 28.87
N GLY A 320 -10.47 -12.65 29.05
CA GLY A 320 -11.47 -13.60 29.52
C GLY A 320 -12.69 -13.72 28.60
N HIS A 321 -12.50 -13.56 27.29
CA HIS A 321 -13.56 -13.48 26.28
C HIS A 321 -14.62 -12.40 26.58
N GLN A 322 -14.17 -11.24 27.08
CA GLN A 322 -15.02 -10.06 27.30
C GLN A 322 -14.72 -8.93 26.30
N LEU A 323 -15.71 -8.05 26.12
CA LEU A 323 -15.53 -6.81 25.36
C LEU A 323 -14.61 -5.85 26.13
N VAL A 324 -13.54 -5.40 25.49
CA VAL A 324 -12.55 -4.49 26.07
C VAL A 324 -12.99 -3.05 25.86
N ASP A 325 -12.85 -2.25 26.91
CA ASP A 325 -13.15 -0.82 26.88
C ASP A 325 -12.08 -0.05 26.07
N PRO A 326 -12.45 0.85 25.14
CA PRO A 326 -11.48 1.61 24.35
C PRO A 326 -10.49 2.43 25.19
N GLN A 327 -10.80 2.77 26.44
CA GLN A 327 -9.87 3.42 27.37
C GLN A 327 -8.60 2.59 27.64
N VAL A 328 -8.70 1.25 27.58
CA VAL A 328 -7.54 0.35 27.71
C VAL A 328 -6.58 0.56 26.53
N GLN A 329 -7.11 0.62 25.31
CA GLN A 329 -6.29 0.87 24.11
C GLN A 329 -5.74 2.31 24.08
N ILE A 330 -6.50 3.31 24.54
CA ILE A 330 -6.02 4.70 24.69
C ILE A 330 -4.82 4.77 25.65
N LYS A 331 -4.86 4.02 26.76
CA LYS A 331 -3.71 3.94 27.70
C LYS A 331 -2.47 3.36 27.01
N TYR A 332 -2.60 2.25 26.27
CA TYR A 332 -1.47 1.66 25.55
C TYR A 332 -0.94 2.57 24.43
N LEU A 333 -1.80 3.37 23.78
CA LEU A 333 -1.35 4.38 22.82
C LEU A 333 -0.56 5.52 23.50
N ALA A 334 -0.92 5.91 24.72
CA ALA A 334 -0.15 6.86 25.50
C ALA A 334 1.23 6.30 25.94
N ASP A 335 1.34 4.98 26.14
CA ASP A 335 2.62 4.31 26.39
C ASP A 335 3.44 4.15 25.08
N TYR A 336 2.79 3.79 23.97
CA TYR A 336 3.40 3.77 22.62
C TYR A 336 4.01 5.13 22.26
N LEU A 337 3.32 6.24 22.51
CA LEU A 337 3.83 7.59 22.21
C LEU A 337 5.10 7.95 22.99
N LYS A 338 5.35 7.33 24.16
CA LYS A 338 6.62 7.48 24.91
C LYS A 338 7.75 6.69 24.27
N VAL A 339 7.44 5.53 23.68
CA VAL A 339 8.41 4.61 23.08
C VAL A 339 8.71 4.97 21.62
N ALA A 340 7.75 5.55 20.89
CA ALA A 340 7.84 5.83 19.46
C ALA A 340 9.12 6.59 19.03
N PRO A 341 9.59 7.66 19.74
CA PRO A 341 10.85 8.34 19.39
C PRO A 341 12.10 7.44 19.52
N HIS A 342 12.03 6.39 20.35
CA HIS A 342 13.12 5.44 20.59
C HIS A 342 13.10 4.23 19.65
N LEU A 343 12.02 4.03 18.87
CA LEU A 343 11.96 3.03 17.79
C LEU A 343 12.72 3.49 16.54
N VAL A 344 13.01 4.78 16.44
CA VAL A 344 13.69 5.39 15.29
C VAL A 344 15.19 5.18 15.42
N SER A 345 15.79 4.55 14.40
CA SER A 345 17.23 4.30 14.37
C SER A 345 18.02 5.62 14.23
N GLY A 346 19.21 5.70 14.83
CA GLY A 346 20.06 6.90 14.74
C GLY A 346 20.83 7.07 13.42
N GLY A 347 20.82 6.08 12.52
CA GLY A 347 21.46 6.17 11.20
C GLY A 347 20.58 6.94 10.21
N GLU A 348 21.13 7.96 9.55
CA GLU A 348 20.40 8.77 8.58
C GLU A 348 19.91 7.92 7.39
N GLU A 349 20.70 6.95 6.95
CA GLU A 349 20.35 6.03 5.86
C GLU A 349 19.14 5.13 6.17
N LEU A 350 18.87 4.87 7.46
CA LEU A 350 17.74 4.06 7.91
C LEU A 350 16.44 4.89 8.05
N ASN A 351 16.53 6.20 7.86
CA ASN A 351 15.43 7.16 7.92
C ASN A 351 15.23 7.92 6.60
N ALA A 352 15.99 7.59 5.57
CA ALA A 352 15.81 8.17 4.25
C ALA A 352 14.43 7.77 3.71
N PRO A 353 13.63 8.73 3.19
CA PRO A 353 12.48 8.41 2.35
C PRO A 353 12.89 7.44 1.24
N THR A 354 11.99 6.53 0.88
CA THR A 354 12.25 5.46 -0.08
C THR A 354 10.92 4.97 -0.62
N ILE A 355 10.68 5.19 -1.90
CA ILE A 355 9.61 4.50 -2.62
C ILE A 355 9.89 3.00 -2.57
N ARG A 356 8.83 2.24 -2.28
CA ARG A 356 8.77 0.81 -2.54
C ARG A 356 7.45 0.50 -3.21
N HIS A 357 7.44 -0.53 -4.03
CA HIS A 357 6.21 -1.06 -4.58
C HIS A 357 5.50 -1.87 -3.47
N PRO A 358 4.21 -1.59 -3.15
CA PRO A 358 3.54 -2.22 -2.01
C PRO A 358 3.29 -3.72 -2.22
N ASP A 359 3.08 -4.14 -3.47
CA ASP A 359 2.92 -5.54 -3.86
C ASP A 359 3.81 -5.87 -5.08
N LEU A 360 5.14 -5.99 -4.88
CA LEU A 360 6.06 -6.43 -5.95
C LEU A 360 6.05 -7.96 -6.13
N SER A 361 4.86 -8.54 -6.31
CA SER A 361 4.67 -9.97 -6.55
C SER A 361 4.96 -10.36 -8.01
N PRO A 362 5.24 -11.65 -8.30
CA PRO A 362 5.42 -12.12 -9.67
C PRO A 362 4.21 -11.90 -10.60
N SER A 363 3.00 -11.75 -10.08
CA SER A 363 1.82 -11.43 -10.90
C SER A 363 1.83 -9.99 -11.40
N ASN A 364 2.48 -9.09 -10.67
CA ASN A 364 2.59 -7.67 -10.96
C ASN A 364 3.81 -7.30 -11.83
N ILE A 365 4.61 -8.30 -12.23
CA ILE A 365 5.80 -8.14 -13.07
C ILE A 365 5.56 -8.84 -14.40
N PHE A 366 5.62 -8.08 -15.50
CA PHE A 366 5.48 -8.59 -16.86
C PHE A 366 6.84 -8.79 -17.51
N ILE A 367 7.00 -9.93 -18.20
CA ILE A 367 8.20 -10.25 -18.97
C ILE A 367 7.90 -10.53 -20.44
N SER A 368 8.84 -10.11 -21.30
CA SER A 368 8.95 -10.51 -22.69
C SER A 368 9.39 -11.96 -22.85
N GLU A 369 9.22 -12.53 -24.04
CA GLU A 369 9.73 -13.86 -24.42
C GLU A 369 11.24 -14.03 -24.21
N ILE A 370 12.00 -12.92 -24.26
CA ILE A 370 13.45 -12.88 -24.02
C ILE A 370 13.83 -12.56 -22.56
N SER A 371 12.91 -12.81 -21.61
CA SER A 371 13.12 -12.64 -20.15
C SER A 371 13.53 -11.23 -19.70
N LYS A 372 13.20 -10.19 -20.47
CA LYS A 372 13.30 -8.79 -20.00
C LYS A 372 11.98 -8.35 -19.40
N ILE A 373 12.03 -7.64 -18.27
CA ILE A 373 10.86 -6.94 -17.70
C ILE A 373 10.35 -5.93 -18.73
N THR A 374 9.06 -6.04 -19.07
CA THR A 374 8.33 -5.18 -20.01
C THR A 374 7.36 -4.24 -19.32
N GLY A 375 6.93 -4.57 -18.10
CA GLY A 375 6.14 -3.69 -17.26
C GLY A 375 6.09 -4.14 -15.80
N ILE A 376 5.84 -3.20 -14.91
CA ILE A 376 5.49 -3.41 -13.51
C ILE A 376 4.18 -2.66 -13.26
N ILE A 377 3.22 -3.30 -12.60
CA ILE A 377 1.88 -2.78 -12.30
C ILE A 377 1.54 -2.94 -10.82
N ASP A 378 0.48 -2.26 -10.38
CA ASP A 378 -0.14 -2.36 -9.05
C ASP A 378 -1.60 -2.84 -9.16
#